data_AF-A0A961C9X3-F1
#
_entry.id   AF-A0A961C9X3-F1
#
_cell.length_a   1.000
_cell.length_b   1.000
_cell.length_c   1.000
_cell.angle_alpha   90.00
_cell.angle_beta   90.00
_cell.angle_gamma   90.00
#
_symmetry.space_group_name_H-M   'P 1'
#
loop_
_entity.id
_entity.type
_entity.pdbx_description
1 polymer ?
#
loop_
_entity_poly.entity_id
_entity_poly.type
_entity_poly.pdbx_seq_one_letter_code
_entity_poly.pdbx_strand_id
1 'polypeptide(L)' 'MSEARTAADYRAQAQHALQTLIEGNRRFANGEPRPHIVSPQDREAMLESQEPIATILGCVDSR' A
#
# COMPACT_ATOMS: atom_id res chain seq x y z
N MET A 1 -17.64 5.68 -21.93
CA MET A 1 -17.60 6.88 -21.06
C MET A 1 -17.45 6.37 -19.64
N SER A 2 -16.27 6.50 -19.04
CA SER A 2 -16.05 6.11 -17.64
C SER A 2 -16.70 7.18 -16.74
N GLU A 3 -17.60 6.78 -15.84
CA GLU A 3 -18.14 7.69 -14.84
C GLU A 3 -17.00 8.20 -13.94
N ALA A 4 -16.94 9.51 -13.74
CA ALA A 4 -15.92 10.12 -12.90
C ALA A 4 -16.12 9.69 -11.45
N ARG A 5 -15.06 9.16 -10.82
CA ARG A 5 -15.03 8.84 -9.38
C ARG A 5 -15.44 10.06 -8.55
N THR A 6 -16.25 9.84 -7.52
CA THR A 6 -16.71 10.88 -6.62
C THR A 6 -15.75 11.08 -5.45
N ALA A 7 -15.88 12.20 -4.74
CA ALA A 7 -15.12 12.44 -3.51
C ALA A 7 -15.39 11.38 -2.42
N ALA A 8 -16.57 10.76 -2.42
CA ALA A 8 -16.89 9.67 -1.49
C ALA A 8 -16.06 8.41 -1.81
N ASP A 9 -15.90 8.08 -3.09
CA ASP A 9 -15.11 6.93 -3.54
C ASP A 9 -13.64 7.07 -3.15
N TYR A 10 -13.08 8.27 -3.35
CA TYR A 10 -11.69 8.55 -2.96
C TYR A 10 -11.48 8.45 -1.44
N ARG A 11 -12.44 8.93 -0.63
CA ARG A 11 -12.37 8.79 0.83
C ARG A 11 -12.45 7.33 1.28
N ALA A 12 -13.32 6.54 0.66
CA ALA A 12 -13.41 5.11 0.94
C ALA A 12 -12.10 4.38 0.59
N GLN A 13 -11.50 4.70 -0.56
CA GLN A 13 -10.20 4.17 -0.97
C GLN A 13 -9.09 4.55 0.02
N ALA A 14 -9.04 5.83 0.45
CA ALA A 14 -8.07 6.30 1.43
C ALA A 14 -8.24 5.60 2.80
N GLN A 15 -9.47 5.39 3.24
CA GLN A 15 -9.76 4.65 4.48
C GLN A 15 -9.29 3.20 4.40
N HIS A 16 -9.52 2.53 3.27
CA HIS A 16 -9.05 1.17 3.05
C HIS A 16 -7.51 1.07 3.03
N ALA A 17 -6.84 2.00 2.35
CA ALA A 17 -5.39 2.07 2.34
C ALA A 17 -4.83 2.26 3.75
N LEU A 18 -5.41 3.18 4.54
CA LEU A 18 -5.00 3.41 5.93
C LEU A 18 -5.20 2.16 6.81
N GLN A 19 -6.35 1.50 6.72
CA GLN A 19 -6.62 0.26 7.46
C GLN A 19 -5.60 -0.83 7.11
N THR A 20 -5.23 -0.95 5.84
CA THR A 20 -4.22 -1.90 5.36
C THR A 20 -2.85 -1.64 5.99
N LEU A 21 -2.44 -0.36 6.06
CA LEU A 21 -1.18 0.05 6.71
C LEU A 21 -1.19 -0.22 8.21
N ILE A 22 -2.29 0.10 8.91
CA ILE A 22 -2.44 -0.16 10.36
C ILE A 22 -2.32 -1.64 10.66
N GLU A 23 -3.03 -2.48 9.91
CA GLU A 23 -3.02 -3.93 10.09
C GLU A 23 -1.64 -4.54 9.74
N GLY A 24 -0.95 -3.96 8.76
CA GLY A 24 0.46 -4.24 8.49
C GLY A 24 1.38 -3.95 9.67
N ASN A 25 1.26 -2.74 10.24
CA ASN A 25 2.05 -2.34 11.39
C ASN A 25 1.75 -3.20 12.63
N ARG A 26 0.48 -3.55 12.88
CA ARG A 26 0.09 -4.44 13.99
C ARG A 26 0.81 -5.79 13.93
N ARG A 27 0.87 -6.42 12.76
CA ARG A 27 1.62 -7.66 12.56
C ARG A 27 3.11 -7.50 12.84
N PHE A 28 3.71 -6.43 12.33
CA PHE A 28 5.11 -6.11 12.58
C PHE A 28 5.39 -5.93 14.08
N ALA A 29 4.57 -5.13 14.77
CA ALA A 29 4.70 -4.86 16.20
C ALA A 29 4.57 -6.13 17.07
N ASN A 30 3.76 -7.10 16.64
CA ASN A 30 3.58 -8.38 17.32
C ASN A 30 4.64 -9.43 16.97
N GLY A 31 5.62 -9.12 16.11
CA GLY A 31 6.64 -10.08 15.69
C GLY A 31 6.16 -11.12 14.66
N GLU A 32 5.05 -10.84 13.97
CA GLU A 32 4.42 -11.72 12.98
C GLU A 32 4.37 -11.11 11.57
N PRO A 33 5.48 -10.56 11.03
CA PRO A 33 5.45 -9.95 9.70
C PRO A 33 5.15 -10.98 8.61
N ARG A 34 4.38 -10.59 7.60
CA ARG A 34 4.21 -11.41 6.39
C ARG A 34 5.51 -11.37 5.56
N PRO A 35 5.83 -12.44 4.80
CA PRO A 35 6.96 -12.43 3.88
C PRO A 35 6.85 -11.24 2.90
N HIS A 36 7.95 -10.52 2.73
CA HIS A 36 8.09 -9.41 1.77
C HIS A 36 8.63 -9.89 0.40
N ILE A 37 8.63 -11.21 0.17
CA ILE A 37 9.16 -11.80 -1.06
C ILE A 37 8.15 -11.56 -2.18
N VAL A 38 8.51 -10.66 -3.07
CA VAL A 38 7.82 -10.43 -4.35
C VAL A 38 8.29 -11.50 -5.34
N SER A 39 7.34 -12.20 -5.98
CA SER A 39 7.67 -13.27 -6.94
C SER A 39 8.41 -12.71 -8.16
N PRO A 40 9.18 -13.52 -8.92
CA PRO A 40 9.81 -13.06 -10.16
C PRO A 40 8.80 -12.45 -11.15
N GLN A 41 7.60 -13.02 -11.25
CA GLN A 41 6.53 -12.53 -12.10
C GLN A 41 6.01 -11.16 -11.66
N ASP A 42 5.78 -10.99 -10.35
CA ASP A 42 5.35 -9.70 -9.79
C ASP A 42 6.42 -8.61 -10.00
N ARG A 43 7.71 -8.97 -9.91
CA ARG A 43 8.82 -8.04 -10.18
C ARG A 43 8.87 -7.60 -11.63
N GLU A 44 8.66 -8.52 -12.57
CA GLU A 44 8.62 -8.21 -13.99
C GLU A 44 7.48 -7.23 -14.31
N ALA A 45 6.28 -7.47 -13.75
CA ALA A 45 5.14 -6.57 -13.93
C ALA A 45 5.41 -5.15 -13.40
N MET A 46 6.19 -5.01 -12.32
CA MET A 46 6.57 -3.71 -11.76
C MET A 46 7.56 -2.91 -12.63
N LEU A 47 8.22 -3.54 -13.61
CA LEU A 47 9.09 -2.82 -14.56
C LEU A 47 8.27 -1.94 -15.51
N GLU A 48 7.03 -2.34 -15.80
CA GLU A 48 6.15 -1.60 -16.71
C GLU A 48 5.45 -0.43 -16.00
N SER A 49 4.94 -0.66 -14.79
CA SER A 49 4.21 0.37 -14.04
C SER A 49 4.11 0.07 -12.54
N GLN A 50 3.77 1.11 -11.76
CA GLN A 50 3.46 1.00 -10.34
C GLN A 50 2.15 1.72 -10.01
N GLU A 51 1.33 1.09 -9.17
CA GLU A 51 0.09 1.65 -8.64
C GLU A 51 0.07 1.54 -7.10
N PRO A 52 0.89 2.33 -6.39
CA PRO A 52 0.97 2.25 -4.94
C PRO A 52 -0.33 2.70 -4.28
N ILE A 53 -0.73 2.01 -3.20
CA ILE A 53 -1.95 2.35 -2.44
C ILE A 53 -1.78 3.58 -1.53
N ALA A 54 -0.54 4.01 -1.27
CA ALA A 54 -0.23 5.13 -0.39
C ALA A 54 1.13 5.76 -0.74
N THR A 55 1.26 7.04 -0.42
CA THR A 55 2.54 7.76 -0.38
C THR A 55 2.91 7.97 1.09
N ILE A 56 4.12 7.58 1.48
CA ILE A 56 4.62 7.75 2.84
C ILE A 56 5.62 8.91 2.87
N LEU A 57 5.29 9.96 3.62
CA LEU A 57 6.20 11.05 3.93
C LEU A 57 6.75 10.82 5.34
N GLY A 58 7.95 10.26 5.42
CA GLY A 58 8.62 9.87 6.67
C GLY A 58 9.90 10.65 6.96
N CYS A 59 10.47 10.43 8.14
CA CYS A 59 11.81 10.92 8.48
C CYS A 59 12.88 10.15 7.68
N VAL A 60 14.02 10.79 7.40
CA VAL A 60 15.20 10.13 6.78
C VAL A 60 16.04 9.33 7.80
N ASP A 61 15.55 9.19 9.03
CA ASP A 61 16.16 8.32 10.04
C ASP A 61 16.34 6.90 9.46
N SER A 62 17.47 6.27 9.77
CA SER A 62 17.81 4.95 9.24
C SER A 62 17.08 3.80 9.94
N ARG A 63 16.17 4.12 10.87
CA ARG A 63 15.38 3.17 11.67
C ARG A 63 13.91 3.25 11.25
#